data_AF-A0A1Y0LNW4-F1
#
_entry.id   AF-A0A1Y0LNW4-F1
#
_cell.length_a   1.000
_cell.length_b   1.000
_cell.length_c   1.000
_cell.angle_alpha   90.00
_cell.angle_beta   90.00
_cell.angle_gamma   90.00
#
_symmetry.space_group_name_H-M   'P 1'
#
loop_
_entity.id
_entity.type
_entity.pdbx_description
1 polymer ?
#
loop_
_entity_poly.entity_id
_entity_poly.type
_entity_poly.pdbx_seq_one_letter_code
_entity_poly.pdbx_strand_id
1 'polypeptide(L)'
;MPRKNRLFIEGLPHLVQLRGHNSQPLFQDSTDYQHCLGCLDKALQEYDIRLHAYSLTPARALLLLSAADKQQLGRFMQHLGRSYVPFYNQKYHRRGALWESRYDSCPLEASSYFLLVKKYVEQPAQELPWHSFDDQPATRITPHNEYLNLGSDDQQRRRNYQAFCRTPDSPAITLNIGYALEQNCLLATAGYSRPLEQTLQRRLRPRQSGRPRKHFNNPVVMWSQLENQAKALLDRYCYQEVRLSLLEQDAVLPAVRFSLQDNDCPVSHHSRLCNDGTESCLQLVSRHRQLQDASRLWYLGETFRHGDDQPRTLRQYHQLGVEAFGYQGTAIVLEQLQLQQTLFRQLGIDKHTELRINTPGTGQEFSDYCHRLRQWYQPLHYLLTPQQQQWSVENPVRLLQNIGNDPLLSRLNQQAPCATGFLSEHSRQQFTLLCQALNQLHIPYIHDHGLFSANHYNTLVFEWHNDMLEEHSLLSRGGCYDENASRIAGTPLSACGFTMMFDNLMQLLVRLQGTGVLSPPTDVVIIADQEKNRSAALILGRKLRQHFPQLSIINDCSSLRLPTRIRNALHQGARVILQVNEDDSALTLMTREPASEQQLPVSEVIAQLSRLMLVP
;
A
#
# COMPACT_ATOMS: atom_id res chain seq x y z
N MET A 1 -12.28 -9.85 -26.42
CA MET A 1 -11.39 -9.83 -25.24
C MET A 1 -10.97 -11.25 -24.89
N PRO A 2 -9.68 -11.52 -24.62
CA PRO A 2 -9.26 -12.83 -24.12
C PRO A 2 -9.97 -13.15 -22.81
N ARG A 3 -10.48 -14.38 -22.67
CA ARG A 3 -11.17 -14.82 -21.44
C ARG A 3 -10.18 -14.80 -20.27
N LYS A 4 -10.61 -14.32 -19.10
CA LYS A 4 -9.80 -14.35 -17.88
C LYS A 4 -9.37 -15.78 -17.56
N ASN A 5 -8.09 -15.96 -17.22
CA ASN A 5 -7.58 -17.25 -16.73
C ASN A 5 -8.26 -17.60 -15.41
N ARG A 6 -8.86 -18.81 -15.34
CA ARG A 6 -9.44 -19.36 -14.11
C ARG A 6 -8.40 -19.34 -13.00
N LEU A 7 -8.85 -18.94 -11.80
CA LEU A 7 -7.99 -18.84 -10.65
C LEU A 7 -7.83 -20.25 -10.08
N PHE A 8 -6.58 -20.67 -9.93
CA PHE A 8 -6.22 -21.92 -9.28
C PHE A 8 -5.05 -21.59 -8.35
N ILE A 9 -5.17 -21.99 -7.09
CA ILE A 9 -4.13 -21.83 -6.08
C ILE A 9 -3.84 -23.23 -5.54
N GLU A 10 -2.59 -23.64 -5.67
CA GLU A 10 -2.15 -24.97 -5.25
C GLU A 10 -2.39 -25.18 -3.75
N GLY A 11 -2.84 -26.38 -3.39
CA GLY A 11 -3.16 -26.73 -2.00
C GLY A 11 -4.54 -26.26 -1.50
N LEU A 12 -5.27 -25.41 -2.24
CA LEU A 12 -6.59 -24.96 -1.82
C LEU A 12 -7.72 -25.85 -2.38
N PRO A 13 -8.79 -26.11 -1.59
CA PRO A 13 -10.03 -26.65 -2.11
C PRO A 13 -10.74 -25.64 -3.02
N HIS A 14 -11.53 -26.16 -3.96
CA HIS A 14 -12.23 -25.41 -4.99
C HIS A 14 -13.71 -25.74 -4.97
N LEU A 15 -14.55 -24.70 -4.91
CA LEU A 15 -15.97 -24.81 -5.20
C LEU A 15 -16.17 -24.63 -6.71
N VAL A 16 -16.79 -25.61 -7.35
CA VAL A 16 -17.09 -25.62 -8.78
C VAL A 16 -18.60 -25.63 -8.99
N GLN A 17 -19.05 -24.84 -9.97
CA GLN A 17 -20.44 -24.76 -10.36
C GLN A 17 -20.61 -24.97 -11.87
N LEU A 18 -21.62 -25.77 -12.22
CA LEU A 18 -22.14 -25.94 -13.57
C LEU A 18 -23.57 -25.41 -13.64
N ARG A 19 -23.87 -24.64 -14.70
CA ARG A 19 -25.22 -24.11 -15.00
C ARG A 19 -25.61 -24.50 -16.42
N GLY A 20 -26.89 -24.76 -16.64
CA GLY A 20 -27.42 -25.04 -17.97
C GLY A 20 -27.43 -23.81 -18.86
N HIS A 21 -27.11 -23.99 -20.14
CA HIS A 21 -27.13 -22.92 -21.12
C HIS A 21 -28.56 -22.38 -21.30
N ASN A 22 -28.74 -21.05 -21.31
CA ASN A 22 -30.03 -20.38 -21.40
C ASN A 22 -31.05 -20.84 -20.32
N SER A 23 -30.58 -21.04 -19.09
CA SER A 23 -31.40 -21.51 -17.95
C SER A 23 -32.10 -22.85 -18.18
N GLN A 24 -31.59 -23.67 -19.10
CA GLN A 24 -32.13 -25.01 -19.34
C GLN A 24 -31.76 -25.96 -18.20
N PRO A 25 -32.63 -26.94 -17.86
CA PRO A 25 -32.33 -27.88 -16.80
C PRO A 25 -31.19 -28.82 -17.20
N LEU A 26 -30.21 -28.99 -16.31
CA LEU A 26 -29.13 -29.97 -16.44
C LEU A 26 -29.62 -31.41 -16.26
N PHE A 27 -30.71 -31.60 -15.53
CA PHE A 27 -31.31 -32.91 -15.22
C PHE A 27 -32.84 -32.77 -15.25
N GLN A 28 -33.54 -33.61 -16.01
CA GLN A 28 -35.00 -33.62 -16.09
C GLN A 28 -35.61 -34.82 -15.36
N ASP A 29 -34.94 -35.97 -15.34
CA ASP A 29 -35.41 -37.16 -14.62
C ASP A 29 -34.28 -37.91 -13.90
N SER A 30 -34.63 -38.93 -13.11
CA SER A 30 -33.70 -39.70 -12.27
C SER A 30 -32.54 -40.35 -13.03
N THR A 31 -32.76 -40.74 -14.28
CA THR A 31 -31.72 -41.42 -15.08
C THR A 31 -30.60 -40.44 -15.47
N ASP A 32 -30.90 -39.16 -15.59
CA ASP A 32 -29.90 -38.12 -15.84
C ASP A 32 -28.93 -37.99 -14.67
N TYR A 33 -29.46 -37.94 -13.45
CA TYR A 33 -28.67 -37.85 -12.22
C TYR A 33 -27.78 -39.08 -12.06
N GLN A 34 -28.33 -40.29 -12.24
CA GLN A 34 -27.58 -41.55 -12.14
C GLN A 34 -26.47 -41.62 -13.19
N HIS A 35 -26.74 -41.23 -14.43
CA HIS A 35 -25.72 -41.24 -15.48
C HIS A 35 -24.61 -40.22 -15.19
N CYS A 36 -24.98 -39.02 -14.74
CA CYS A 36 -24.01 -37.99 -14.37
C CYS A 36 -23.12 -38.44 -13.20
N LEU A 37 -23.69 -39.07 -12.18
CA LEU A 37 -22.94 -39.65 -11.06
C LEU A 37 -22.02 -40.78 -11.52
N GLY A 38 -22.45 -41.61 -12.47
CA GLY A 38 -21.59 -42.63 -13.09
C GLY A 38 -20.44 -42.03 -13.90
N CYS A 39 -20.66 -40.92 -14.62
CA CYS A 39 -19.59 -40.17 -15.27
C CYS A 39 -18.62 -39.56 -14.26
N LEU A 40 -19.15 -39.04 -13.14
CA LEU A 40 -18.37 -38.47 -12.06
C LEU A 40 -17.46 -39.52 -11.41
N ASP A 41 -17.96 -40.73 -11.14
CA ASP A 41 -17.16 -41.82 -10.57
C ASP A 41 -16.00 -42.23 -11.48
N LYS A 42 -16.27 -42.37 -12.78
CA LYS A 42 -15.23 -42.69 -13.76
C LYS A 42 -14.16 -41.59 -13.80
N ALA A 43 -14.58 -40.33 -13.76
CA ALA A 43 -13.65 -39.21 -13.73
C ALA A 43 -12.81 -39.18 -12.44
N LEU A 44 -13.39 -39.51 -11.28
CA LEU A 44 -12.66 -39.60 -10.00
C LEU A 44 -11.64 -40.76 -9.97
N GLN A 45 -11.84 -41.82 -10.75
CA GLN A 45 -10.88 -42.92 -10.88
C GLN A 45 -9.71 -42.58 -11.81
N GLU A 46 -9.94 -41.74 -12.81
CA GLU A 46 -8.95 -41.41 -13.85
C GLU A 46 -8.06 -40.22 -13.47
N TYR A 47 -8.58 -39.28 -12.68
CA TYR A 47 -7.90 -38.02 -12.32
C TYR A 47 -7.69 -37.91 -10.81
N ASP A 48 -6.55 -37.34 -10.40
CA ASP A 48 -6.21 -37.10 -8.99
C ASP A 48 -7.03 -35.93 -8.41
N ILE A 49 -8.30 -36.23 -8.12
CA ILE A 49 -9.32 -35.31 -7.61
C ILE A 49 -9.99 -35.95 -6.39
N ARG A 50 -10.03 -35.18 -5.30
CA ARG A 50 -10.78 -35.55 -4.10
C ARG A 50 -12.09 -34.79 -4.08
N LEU A 51 -13.21 -35.51 -4.13
CA LEU A 51 -14.56 -34.92 -4.01
C LEU A 51 -14.98 -34.88 -2.54
N HIS A 52 -15.26 -33.69 -2.02
CA HIS A 52 -15.58 -33.49 -0.60
C HIS A 52 -17.09 -33.30 -0.35
N ALA A 53 -17.81 -32.73 -1.31
CA ALA A 53 -19.27 -32.60 -1.28
C ALA A 53 -19.82 -32.37 -2.69
N TYR A 54 -21.07 -32.74 -2.92
CA TYR A 54 -21.79 -32.42 -4.16
C TYR A 54 -23.28 -32.23 -3.93
N SER A 55 -23.90 -31.53 -4.87
CA SER A 55 -25.35 -31.37 -4.97
C SER A 55 -25.75 -31.19 -6.43
N LEU A 56 -26.72 -31.98 -6.88
CA LEU A 56 -27.27 -31.94 -8.23
C LEU A 56 -28.73 -31.47 -8.15
N THR A 57 -29.03 -30.34 -8.76
CA THR A 57 -30.41 -29.84 -8.90
C THR A 57 -30.72 -29.61 -10.38
N PRO A 58 -32.01 -29.52 -10.78
CA PRO A 58 -32.36 -29.31 -12.18
C PRO A 58 -31.63 -28.11 -12.80
N ALA A 59 -31.41 -27.03 -12.05
CA ALA A 59 -30.78 -25.81 -12.59
C ALA A 59 -29.24 -25.82 -12.56
N ARG A 60 -28.62 -26.53 -11.61
CA ARG A 60 -27.17 -26.44 -11.38
C ARG A 60 -26.59 -27.70 -10.73
N ALA A 61 -25.29 -27.93 -10.97
CA ALA A 61 -24.49 -28.90 -10.22
C ALA A 61 -23.39 -28.17 -9.46
N LEU A 62 -23.27 -28.44 -8.16
CA LEU A 62 -22.23 -27.92 -7.27
C LEU A 62 -21.30 -29.05 -6.85
N LEU A 63 -19.99 -28.82 -6.94
CA LEU A 63 -18.95 -29.77 -6.57
C LEU A 63 -17.91 -29.06 -5.69
N LEU A 64 -17.63 -29.58 -4.50
CA LEU A 64 -16.52 -29.13 -3.65
C LEU A 64 -15.37 -30.13 -3.80
N LEU A 65 -14.24 -29.68 -4.35
CA LEU A 65 -13.16 -30.54 -4.84
C LEU A 65 -11.80 -30.09 -4.29
N SER A 66 -10.84 -31.00 -4.18
CA SER A 66 -9.42 -30.67 -4.15
C SER A 66 -8.70 -31.36 -5.31
N ALA A 67 -7.80 -30.65 -5.98
CA ALA A 67 -7.03 -31.17 -7.10
C ALA A 67 -5.54 -30.99 -6.83
N ALA A 68 -4.71 -31.92 -7.31
CA ALA A 68 -3.25 -31.80 -7.22
C ALA A 68 -2.75 -30.55 -7.97
N ASP A 69 -3.27 -30.31 -9.16
CA ASP A 69 -2.90 -29.15 -9.97
C ASP A 69 -4.05 -28.66 -10.88
N LYS A 70 -3.80 -27.51 -11.53
CA LYS A 70 -4.74 -26.85 -12.43
C LYS A 70 -5.11 -27.69 -13.66
N GLN A 71 -4.17 -28.49 -14.18
CA GLN A 71 -4.40 -29.33 -15.35
C GLN A 71 -5.33 -30.49 -15.01
N GLN A 72 -5.13 -31.12 -13.85
CA GLN A 72 -5.99 -32.22 -13.39
C GLN A 72 -7.44 -31.76 -13.23
N LEU A 73 -7.67 -30.62 -12.56
CA LEU A 73 -9.02 -30.04 -12.44
C LEU A 73 -9.62 -29.74 -13.83
N GLY A 74 -8.82 -29.20 -14.74
CA GLY A 74 -9.24 -28.91 -16.12
C GLY A 74 -9.65 -30.16 -16.90
N ARG A 75 -8.85 -31.23 -16.85
CA ARG A 75 -9.11 -32.50 -17.54
C ARG A 75 -10.29 -33.24 -16.93
N PHE A 76 -10.40 -33.27 -15.61
CA PHE A 76 -11.55 -33.82 -14.89
C PHE A 76 -12.87 -33.19 -15.36
N MET A 77 -12.96 -31.85 -15.37
CA MET A 77 -14.17 -31.16 -15.83
C MET A 77 -14.45 -31.39 -17.32
N GLN A 78 -13.40 -31.51 -18.14
CA GLN A 78 -13.54 -31.83 -19.56
C GLN A 78 -14.06 -33.25 -19.78
N HIS A 79 -13.55 -34.24 -19.04
CA HIS A 79 -14.03 -35.61 -19.08
C HIS A 79 -15.52 -35.66 -18.71
N LEU A 80 -15.90 -35.04 -17.59
CA LEU A 80 -17.29 -35.01 -17.13
C LEU A 80 -18.24 -34.46 -18.21
N GLY A 81 -17.84 -33.36 -18.87
CA GLY A 81 -18.63 -32.76 -19.95
C GLY A 81 -18.70 -33.62 -21.21
N ARG A 82 -17.58 -34.24 -21.61
CA ARG A 82 -17.54 -35.11 -22.80
C ARG A 82 -18.27 -36.44 -22.60
N SER A 83 -18.45 -36.88 -21.37
CA SER A 83 -19.18 -38.10 -21.05
C SER A 83 -20.68 -37.83 -20.89
N TYR A 84 -21.07 -36.78 -20.15
CA TYR A 84 -22.48 -36.53 -19.82
C TYR A 84 -23.26 -35.81 -20.94
N VAL A 85 -22.65 -34.80 -21.59
CA VAL A 85 -23.38 -33.96 -22.56
C VAL A 85 -23.86 -34.75 -23.79
N PRO A 86 -23.07 -35.68 -24.37
CA PRO A 86 -23.56 -36.51 -25.48
C PRO A 86 -24.75 -37.39 -25.09
N PHE A 87 -24.72 -37.99 -23.90
CA PHE A 87 -25.85 -38.77 -23.36
C PHE A 87 -27.11 -37.92 -23.28
N TYR A 88 -27.02 -36.74 -22.64
CA TYR A 88 -28.15 -35.82 -22.51
C TYR A 88 -28.68 -35.37 -23.88
N ASN A 89 -27.79 -35.02 -24.80
CA ASN A 89 -28.16 -34.58 -26.14
C ASN A 89 -28.85 -35.69 -26.95
N GLN A 90 -28.37 -36.92 -26.85
CA GLN A 90 -28.98 -38.06 -27.51
C GLN A 90 -30.39 -38.34 -26.95
N LYS A 91 -30.52 -38.32 -25.62
CA LYS A 91 -31.78 -38.60 -24.92
C LYS A 91 -32.86 -37.56 -25.21
N TYR A 92 -32.51 -36.29 -25.23
CA TYR A 92 -33.46 -35.18 -25.45
C TYR A 92 -33.45 -34.63 -26.87
N HIS A 93 -32.89 -35.36 -27.84
CA HIS A 93 -32.79 -34.96 -29.25
C HIS A 93 -32.24 -33.54 -29.46
N ARG A 94 -31.27 -33.15 -28.63
CA ARG A 94 -30.57 -31.86 -28.69
C ARG A 94 -29.25 -31.95 -29.43
N ARG A 95 -28.73 -30.79 -29.81
CA ARG A 95 -27.37 -30.62 -30.33
C ARG A 95 -26.71 -29.41 -29.66
N GLY A 96 -25.39 -29.41 -29.58
CA GLY A 96 -24.62 -28.30 -29.03
C GLY A 96 -24.28 -28.45 -27.55
N ALA A 97 -23.86 -27.33 -26.93
CA ALA A 97 -23.44 -27.31 -25.53
C ALA A 97 -24.66 -27.39 -24.58
N LEU A 98 -24.50 -28.14 -23.49
CA LEU A 98 -25.47 -28.16 -22.39
C LEU A 98 -25.14 -27.11 -21.33
N TRP A 99 -23.85 -26.83 -21.11
CA TRP A 99 -23.41 -25.92 -20.06
C TRP A 99 -23.25 -24.49 -20.61
N GLU A 100 -23.64 -23.51 -19.80
CA GLU A 100 -23.54 -22.08 -20.16
C GLU A 100 -22.08 -21.64 -20.36
N SER A 101 -21.19 -22.17 -19.54
CA SER A 101 -19.74 -22.00 -19.60
C SER A 101 -19.05 -23.36 -19.41
N ARG A 102 -17.71 -23.44 -19.41
CA ARG A 102 -17.07 -24.74 -19.10
C ARG A 102 -17.32 -25.14 -17.65
N TYR A 103 -17.16 -24.18 -16.74
CA TYR A 103 -17.44 -24.24 -15.30
C TYR A 103 -16.96 -22.95 -14.65
N ASP A 104 -17.67 -22.56 -13.58
CA ASP A 104 -17.22 -21.54 -12.63
C ASP A 104 -16.43 -22.22 -11.52
N SER A 105 -15.40 -21.55 -11.01
CA SER A 105 -14.51 -22.11 -9.99
C SER A 105 -14.06 -21.01 -9.04
N CYS A 106 -14.05 -21.34 -7.76
CA CYS A 106 -13.64 -20.47 -6.68
C CYS A 106 -12.75 -21.26 -5.71
N PRO A 107 -11.44 -21.00 -5.64
CA PRO A 107 -10.61 -21.52 -4.56
C PRO A 107 -11.05 -20.88 -3.24
N LEU A 108 -10.89 -21.60 -2.13
CA LEU A 108 -11.28 -21.11 -0.81
C LEU A 108 -10.24 -21.42 0.28
N GLU A 109 -10.13 -20.50 1.25
CA GLU A 109 -9.35 -20.70 2.48
C GLU A 109 -10.04 -21.76 3.34
N ALA A 110 -9.41 -22.93 3.48
CA ALA A 110 -10.04 -24.08 4.10
C ALA A 110 -10.45 -23.83 5.57
N SER A 111 -9.54 -23.29 6.38
CA SER A 111 -9.74 -23.03 7.81
C SER A 111 -10.96 -22.16 8.13
N SER A 112 -11.29 -21.23 7.23
CA SER A 112 -12.36 -20.25 7.44
C SER A 112 -13.64 -20.60 6.69
N TYR A 113 -13.55 -21.15 5.48
CA TYR A 113 -14.69 -21.30 4.58
C TYR A 113 -15.07 -22.75 4.25
N PHE A 114 -14.25 -23.76 4.56
CA PHE A 114 -14.51 -25.13 4.10
C PHE A 114 -15.86 -25.67 4.57
N LEU A 115 -16.14 -25.62 5.88
CA LEU A 115 -17.39 -26.15 6.43
C LEU A 115 -18.60 -25.34 5.99
N LEU A 116 -18.46 -24.01 5.89
CA LEU A 116 -19.51 -23.11 5.37
C LEU A 116 -19.86 -23.44 3.92
N VAL A 117 -18.86 -23.67 3.08
CA VAL A 117 -19.05 -24.03 1.67
C VAL A 117 -19.60 -25.45 1.54
N LYS A 118 -19.13 -26.40 2.35
CA LYS A 118 -19.68 -27.77 2.39
C LYS A 118 -21.19 -27.74 2.70
N LYS A 119 -21.58 -26.94 3.69
CA LYS A 119 -22.98 -26.69 4.06
C LYS A 119 -23.74 -26.00 2.93
N TYR A 120 -23.18 -24.98 2.29
CA TYR A 120 -23.79 -24.28 1.14
C TYR A 120 -24.05 -25.22 -0.05
N VAL A 121 -23.14 -26.17 -0.32
CA VAL A 121 -23.32 -27.17 -1.38
C VAL A 121 -24.47 -28.12 -1.03
N GLU A 122 -24.56 -28.53 0.23
CA GLU A 122 -25.48 -29.58 0.69
C GLU A 122 -26.90 -29.08 1.02
N GLN A 123 -27.05 -27.83 1.46
CA GLN A 123 -28.34 -27.22 1.82
C GLN A 123 -29.41 -27.20 0.71
N PRO A 124 -29.13 -26.76 -0.53
CA PRO A 124 -30.17 -26.59 -1.56
C PRO A 124 -30.77 -27.91 -2.06
N ALA A 125 -30.32 -29.06 -1.55
CA ALA A 125 -30.77 -30.37 -1.98
C ALA A 125 -31.54 -31.16 -0.92
N GLN A 126 -31.88 -30.60 0.25
CA GLN A 126 -32.69 -31.35 1.22
C GLN A 126 -34.07 -31.79 0.69
N GLU A 127 -34.51 -31.27 -0.46
CA GLU A 127 -35.73 -31.68 -1.16
C GLU A 127 -35.52 -32.74 -2.27
N LEU A 128 -34.26 -33.08 -2.64
CA LEU A 128 -33.92 -34.00 -3.73
C LEU A 128 -32.81 -35.00 -3.31
N PRO A 129 -32.90 -36.29 -3.64
CA PRO A 129 -31.98 -37.31 -3.12
C PRO A 129 -30.54 -37.28 -3.71
N TRP A 130 -30.18 -36.28 -4.52
CA TRP A 130 -28.95 -36.26 -5.34
C TRP A 130 -27.86 -35.36 -4.76
N HIS A 131 -27.48 -35.61 -3.50
CA HIS A 131 -26.49 -34.83 -2.77
C HIS A 131 -25.60 -35.69 -1.86
N SER A 132 -24.55 -35.09 -1.29
CA SER A 132 -23.66 -35.73 -0.31
C SER A 132 -24.13 -35.63 1.15
N PHE A 133 -25.30 -35.01 1.42
CA PHE A 133 -25.85 -34.81 2.77
C PHE A 133 -26.67 -36.01 3.29
N ASP A 134 -26.05 -37.06 3.85
CA ASP A 134 -26.80 -38.09 4.60
C ASP A 134 -25.87 -39.00 5.44
N ASP A 135 -26.45 -39.88 6.27
CA ASP A 135 -25.84 -40.80 7.25
C ASP A 135 -24.94 -41.92 6.65
N GLN A 136 -24.76 -41.97 5.33
CA GLN A 136 -23.73 -42.77 4.68
C GLN A 136 -23.06 -41.93 3.58
N PRO A 137 -21.79 -41.51 3.72
CA PRO A 137 -21.10 -40.87 2.62
C PRO A 137 -21.07 -41.87 1.47
N ALA A 138 -21.65 -41.49 0.32
CA ALA A 138 -21.46 -42.24 -0.90
C ALA A 138 -19.96 -42.51 -1.05
N THR A 139 -19.58 -43.72 -1.48
CA THR A 139 -18.18 -44.19 -1.60
C THR A 139 -17.24 -43.21 -2.33
N ARG A 140 -17.80 -42.29 -3.11
CA ARG A 140 -17.13 -41.20 -3.83
C ARG A 140 -16.65 -40.02 -2.99
N ILE A 141 -17.05 -39.88 -1.72
CA ILE A 141 -16.67 -38.73 -0.88
C ILE A 141 -15.36 -39.00 -0.14
N THR A 142 -14.38 -38.13 -0.35
CA THR A 142 -13.13 -38.09 0.41
C THR A 142 -13.23 -37.04 1.52
N PRO A 143 -13.04 -37.39 2.80
CA PRO A 143 -13.07 -36.40 3.87
C PRO A 143 -11.89 -35.43 3.78
N HIS A 144 -12.14 -34.16 4.11
CA HIS A 144 -11.10 -33.12 4.20
C HIS A 144 -10.66 -32.95 5.65
N ASN A 145 -9.45 -32.42 5.88
CA ASN A 145 -8.89 -32.22 7.23
C ASN A 145 -9.82 -31.40 8.14
N GLU A 146 -10.41 -30.31 7.64
CA GLU A 146 -11.38 -29.51 8.40
C GLU A 146 -12.62 -30.28 8.86
N TYR A 147 -13.04 -31.30 8.10
CA TYR A 147 -14.11 -32.20 8.53
C TYR A 147 -13.62 -33.25 9.53
N LEU A 148 -12.42 -33.81 9.31
CA LEU A 148 -11.81 -34.77 10.23
C LEU A 148 -11.54 -34.17 11.61
N ASN A 149 -11.23 -32.87 11.67
CA ASN A 149 -11.01 -32.11 12.91
C ASN A 149 -12.29 -31.94 13.75
N LEU A 150 -13.47 -32.25 13.22
CA LEU A 150 -14.72 -32.15 13.98
C LEU A 150 -14.85 -33.22 15.07
N GLY A 151 -14.05 -34.29 15.05
CA GLY A 151 -14.14 -35.35 16.05
C GLY A 151 -13.13 -36.48 15.86
N SER A 152 -12.94 -37.30 16.88
CA SER A 152 -11.97 -38.41 16.85
C SER A 152 -12.46 -39.60 16.02
N ASP A 153 -13.78 -39.79 15.93
CA ASP A 153 -14.41 -40.86 15.17
C ASP A 153 -15.50 -40.33 14.22
N ASP A 154 -15.95 -41.18 13.28
CA ASP A 154 -16.90 -40.80 12.25
C ASP A 154 -18.29 -40.45 12.80
N GLN A 155 -18.70 -41.06 13.92
CA GLN A 155 -19.98 -40.77 14.53
C GLN A 155 -19.98 -39.38 15.17
N GLN A 156 -18.89 -39.01 15.84
CA GLN A 156 -18.71 -37.71 16.46
C GLN A 156 -18.56 -36.60 15.43
N ARG A 157 -17.75 -36.80 14.39
CA ARG A 157 -17.62 -35.85 13.25
C ARG A 157 -18.98 -35.55 12.63
N ARG A 158 -19.78 -36.59 12.43
CA ARG A 158 -21.12 -36.46 11.85
C ARG A 158 -22.08 -35.69 12.74
N ARG A 159 -22.14 -36.02 14.03
CA ARG A 159 -22.98 -35.29 15.00
C ARG A 159 -22.61 -33.81 15.05
N ASN A 160 -21.32 -33.49 15.08
CA ASN A 160 -20.83 -32.12 15.15
C ASN A 160 -21.11 -31.36 13.84
N TYR A 161 -20.96 -32.01 12.69
CA TYR A 161 -21.33 -31.42 11.40
C TYR A 161 -22.84 -31.17 11.28
N GLN A 162 -23.68 -32.11 11.72
CA GLN A 162 -25.13 -31.94 11.75
C GLN A 162 -25.54 -30.77 12.67
N ALA A 163 -24.90 -30.64 13.83
CA ALA A 163 -25.11 -29.50 14.73
C ALA A 163 -24.71 -28.17 14.07
N PHE A 164 -23.58 -28.12 13.38
CA PHE A 164 -23.15 -26.97 12.58
C PHE A 164 -24.16 -26.61 11.48
N CYS A 165 -24.70 -27.59 10.78
CA CYS A 165 -25.71 -27.37 9.73
C CYS A 165 -27.04 -26.80 10.27
N ARG A 166 -27.40 -27.05 11.53
CA ARG A 166 -28.59 -26.50 12.19
C ARG A 166 -28.44 -25.02 12.58
N THR A 167 -27.21 -24.51 12.64
CA THR A 167 -26.97 -23.09 12.93
C THR A 167 -27.46 -22.26 11.74
N PRO A 168 -28.22 -21.16 11.93
CA PRO A 168 -28.66 -20.33 10.80
C PRO A 168 -27.46 -19.67 10.11
N ASP A 169 -27.45 -19.68 8.77
CA ASP A 169 -26.41 -18.99 8.01
C ASP A 169 -26.65 -17.48 7.96
N SER A 170 -25.57 -16.71 8.04
CA SER A 170 -25.63 -15.29 7.72
C SER A 170 -25.84 -15.13 6.21
N PRO A 171 -26.86 -14.38 5.75
CA PRO A 171 -27.10 -14.10 4.34
C PRO A 171 -25.87 -13.53 3.61
N ALA A 172 -24.98 -12.83 4.34
CA ALA A 172 -23.74 -12.29 3.81
C ALA A 172 -22.76 -13.38 3.34
N ILE A 173 -22.70 -14.53 4.03
CA ILE A 173 -21.81 -15.64 3.67
C ILE A 173 -22.27 -16.26 2.34
N THR A 174 -23.57 -16.52 2.22
CA THR A 174 -24.19 -17.04 1.00
C THR A 174 -23.96 -16.13 -0.20
N LEU A 175 -24.11 -14.80 0.00
CA LEU A 175 -23.81 -13.80 -1.03
C LEU A 175 -22.32 -13.79 -1.40
N ASN A 176 -21.42 -13.86 -0.42
CA ASN A 176 -19.98 -13.88 -0.66
C ASN A 176 -19.53 -15.11 -1.46
N ILE A 177 -20.07 -16.29 -1.14
CA ILE A 177 -19.83 -17.52 -1.92
C ILE A 177 -20.30 -17.32 -3.37
N GLY A 178 -21.51 -16.77 -3.56
CA GLY A 178 -22.06 -16.46 -4.88
C GLY A 178 -21.18 -15.52 -5.70
N TYR A 179 -20.78 -14.38 -5.12
CA TYR A 179 -19.91 -13.41 -5.80
C TYR A 179 -18.54 -13.98 -6.15
N ALA A 180 -17.95 -14.78 -5.25
CA ALA A 180 -16.64 -15.38 -5.50
C ALA A 180 -16.68 -16.42 -6.64
N LEU A 181 -17.77 -17.20 -6.72
CA LEU A 181 -18.03 -18.13 -7.84
C LEU A 181 -18.19 -17.40 -9.17
N GLU A 182 -19.11 -16.44 -9.24
CA GLU A 182 -19.46 -15.75 -10.49
C GLU A 182 -18.30 -14.95 -11.08
N GLN A 183 -17.41 -14.46 -10.21
CA GLN A 183 -16.27 -13.64 -10.62
C GLN A 183 -14.95 -14.40 -10.71
N ASN A 184 -14.95 -15.71 -10.39
CA ASN A 184 -13.76 -16.56 -10.34
C ASN A 184 -12.67 -15.91 -9.46
N CYS A 185 -13.04 -15.69 -8.20
CA CYS A 185 -12.27 -15.04 -7.15
C CYS A 185 -11.96 -16.01 -6.00
N LEU A 186 -11.01 -15.66 -5.14
CA LEU A 186 -10.67 -16.39 -3.92
C LEU A 186 -11.70 -16.08 -2.84
N LEU A 187 -12.28 -17.13 -2.24
CA LEU A 187 -13.11 -17.03 -1.05
C LEU A 187 -12.24 -17.20 0.19
N ALA A 188 -11.76 -16.10 0.75
CA ALA A 188 -10.88 -16.09 1.91
C ALA A 188 -11.05 -14.81 2.72
N THR A 189 -10.54 -14.83 3.95
CA THR A 189 -10.50 -13.65 4.81
C THR A 189 -9.62 -12.55 4.21
N ALA A 190 -9.84 -11.29 4.62
CA ALA A 190 -9.00 -10.17 4.18
C ALA A 190 -7.52 -10.36 4.59
N GLY A 191 -7.27 -10.96 5.75
CA GLY A 191 -5.93 -11.29 6.24
C GLY A 191 -5.22 -12.33 5.36
N TYR A 192 -5.94 -13.34 4.88
CA TYR A 192 -5.40 -14.37 4.00
C TYR A 192 -5.21 -13.88 2.55
N SER A 193 -6.15 -13.09 2.03
CA SER A 193 -6.15 -12.67 0.63
C SER A 193 -5.13 -11.57 0.28
N ARG A 194 -4.85 -10.62 1.19
CA ARG A 194 -3.94 -9.48 0.90
C ARG A 194 -2.49 -9.92 0.58
N PRO A 195 -1.84 -10.80 1.36
CA PRO A 195 -0.49 -11.28 1.04
C PRO A 195 -0.43 -12.05 -0.28
N LEU A 196 -1.46 -12.85 -0.58
CA LEU A 196 -1.57 -13.60 -1.83
C LEU A 196 -1.76 -12.68 -3.05
N GLU A 197 -2.55 -11.60 -2.91
CA GLU A 197 -2.72 -10.59 -3.97
C GLU A 197 -1.40 -9.91 -4.34
N GLN A 198 -0.56 -9.62 -3.35
CA GLN A 198 0.78 -9.05 -3.55
C GLN A 198 1.70 -10.05 -4.26
N THR A 199 1.74 -11.29 -3.78
CA THR A 199 2.60 -12.36 -4.32
C THR A 199 2.24 -12.70 -5.76
N LEU A 200 0.95 -12.83 -6.07
CA LEU A 200 0.46 -13.20 -7.40
C LEU A 200 0.32 -11.99 -8.36
N GLN A 201 0.59 -10.77 -7.88
CA GLN A 201 0.37 -9.50 -8.59
C GLN A 201 -1.00 -9.42 -9.28
N ARG A 202 -2.01 -10.02 -8.65
CA ARG A 202 -3.35 -10.18 -9.21
C ARG A 202 -4.36 -10.01 -8.10
N ARG A 203 -5.38 -9.20 -8.35
CA ARG A 203 -6.52 -9.10 -7.43
C ARG A 203 -7.27 -10.43 -7.39
N LEU A 204 -7.48 -10.95 -6.18
CA LEU A 204 -8.13 -12.22 -5.93
C LEU A 204 -9.55 -12.04 -5.39
N ARG A 205 -9.88 -10.87 -4.84
CA ARG A 205 -11.21 -10.58 -4.28
C ARG A 205 -12.25 -10.17 -5.34
N PRO A 206 -13.55 -10.45 -5.10
CA PRO A 206 -14.63 -10.02 -6.00
C PRO A 206 -14.62 -8.51 -6.22
N ARG A 207 -14.93 -8.08 -7.44
CA ARG A 207 -15.25 -6.69 -7.76
C ARG A 207 -16.74 -6.49 -7.58
N GLN A 208 -17.12 -5.38 -6.95
CA GLN A 208 -18.49 -4.93 -7.11
C GLN A 208 -18.69 -4.52 -8.59
N SER A 209 -19.79 -4.97 -9.19
CA SER A 209 -20.14 -4.67 -10.58
C SER A 209 -20.35 -3.16 -10.74
N GLY A 210 -19.61 -2.50 -11.63
CA GLY A 210 -19.78 -1.06 -11.83
C GLY A 210 -18.71 -0.39 -12.70
N ARG A 211 -19.00 0.85 -13.11
CA ARG A 211 -18.04 1.74 -13.78
C ARG A 211 -16.82 1.93 -12.85
N PRO A 212 -15.58 1.89 -13.37
CA PRO A 212 -14.39 2.27 -12.60
C PRO A 212 -14.65 3.58 -11.86
N ARG A 213 -14.26 3.62 -10.58
CA ARG A 213 -14.47 4.79 -9.72
C ARG A 213 -13.90 6.03 -10.43
N LYS A 214 -14.67 7.13 -10.49
CA LYS A 214 -14.10 8.39 -10.94
C LYS A 214 -13.06 8.80 -9.90
N HIS A 215 -11.81 8.79 -10.31
CA HIS A 215 -10.70 9.22 -9.48
C HIS A 215 -10.81 10.73 -9.26
N PHE A 216 -10.68 11.16 -8.01
CA PHE A 216 -10.71 12.57 -7.65
C PHE A 216 -9.36 12.95 -7.07
N ASN A 217 -8.78 14.04 -7.58
CA ASN A 217 -7.55 14.58 -7.04
C ASN A 217 -7.87 15.28 -5.72
N ASN A 218 -7.56 14.62 -4.59
CA ASN A 218 -7.52 15.29 -3.31
C ASN A 218 -6.07 15.30 -2.82
N PRO A 219 -5.34 16.42 -3.00
CA PRO A 219 -3.94 16.49 -2.58
C PRO A 219 -3.79 16.17 -1.10
N VAL A 220 -4.74 16.57 -0.24
CA VAL A 220 -4.71 16.29 1.21
C VAL A 220 -4.69 14.78 1.51
N VAL A 221 -5.45 13.99 0.75
CA VAL A 221 -5.46 12.53 0.93
C VAL A 221 -4.14 11.92 0.47
N MET A 222 -3.58 12.41 -0.63
CA MET A 222 -2.29 11.94 -1.12
C MET A 222 -1.16 12.20 -0.12
N TRP A 223 -1.13 13.40 0.47
CA TRP A 223 -0.19 13.76 1.54
C TRP A 223 -0.32 12.82 2.73
N SER A 224 -1.52 12.68 3.29
CA SER A 224 -1.76 11.79 4.42
C SER A 224 -1.42 10.33 4.11
N GLN A 225 -1.63 9.86 2.88
CA GLN A 225 -1.24 8.51 2.48
C GLN A 225 0.28 8.34 2.41
N LEU A 226 1.00 9.29 1.82
CA LEU A 226 2.46 9.29 1.77
C LEU A 226 3.04 9.27 3.19
N GLU A 227 2.56 10.15 4.05
CA GLU A 227 2.96 10.24 5.47
C GLU A 227 2.72 8.92 6.20
N ASN A 228 1.52 8.36 6.09
CA ASN A 228 1.16 7.10 6.76
C ASN A 228 2.00 5.92 6.25
N GLN A 229 2.29 5.86 4.94
CA GLN A 229 3.14 4.81 4.38
C GLN A 229 4.59 4.94 4.85
N ALA A 230 5.14 6.16 4.84
CA ALA A 230 6.48 6.43 5.34
C ALA A 230 6.59 6.10 6.83
N LYS A 231 5.64 6.57 7.65
CA LYS A 231 5.58 6.27 9.09
C LYS A 231 5.51 4.76 9.34
N ALA A 232 4.58 4.06 8.68
CA ALA A 232 4.44 2.62 8.86
C ALA A 232 5.69 1.83 8.41
N LEU A 233 6.48 2.36 7.47
CA LEU A 233 7.77 1.79 7.11
C LEU A 233 8.82 2.08 8.19
N LEU A 234 8.94 3.32 8.66
CA LEU A 234 9.90 3.72 9.70
C LEU A 234 9.68 2.97 11.01
N ASP A 235 8.42 2.79 11.41
CA ASP A 235 8.03 2.00 12.58
C ASP A 235 8.53 0.54 12.47
N ARG A 236 8.54 -0.05 11.25
CA ARG A 236 9.06 -1.41 11.00
C ARG A 236 10.57 -1.53 11.15
N TYR A 237 11.30 -0.43 10.96
CA TYR A 237 12.77 -0.35 11.14
C TYR A 237 13.16 0.20 12.53
N CYS A 238 12.18 0.38 13.42
CA CYS A 238 12.36 0.90 14.78
C CYS A 238 12.96 2.32 14.83
N TYR A 239 12.69 3.15 13.82
CA TYR A 239 12.99 4.58 13.89
C TYR A 239 11.92 5.30 14.73
N GLN A 240 12.35 6.12 15.68
CA GLN A 240 11.48 6.84 16.62
C GLN A 240 11.21 8.26 16.12
N GLU A 241 9.95 8.68 16.15
CA GLU A 241 9.56 10.02 15.73
C GLU A 241 10.06 11.06 16.73
N VAL A 242 10.71 12.12 16.24
CA VAL A 242 11.04 13.33 16.99
C VAL A 242 10.34 14.53 16.37
N ARG A 243 9.89 15.44 17.24
CA ARG A 243 9.25 16.69 16.82
C ARG A 243 10.22 17.83 17.00
N LEU A 244 10.57 18.46 15.88
CA LEU A 244 11.51 19.56 15.85
C LEU A 244 10.81 20.88 16.15
N SER A 245 11.57 21.83 16.68
CA SER A 245 11.06 23.19 16.89
C SER A 245 11.14 23.96 15.57
N LEU A 246 10.03 24.61 15.20
CA LEU A 246 9.98 25.45 14.00
C LEU A 246 10.82 26.72 14.16
N LEU A 247 11.01 27.19 15.40
CA LEU A 247 11.90 28.29 15.76
C LEU A 247 13.12 27.75 16.50
N GLU A 248 14.31 28.05 15.97
CA GLU A 248 15.60 27.72 16.58
C GLU A 248 16.27 28.97 17.13
N GLN A 249 17.06 28.84 18.19
CA GLN A 249 17.90 29.91 18.72
C GLN A 249 19.20 30.00 17.92
N ASP A 250 19.55 31.21 17.46
CA ASP A 250 20.76 31.43 16.69
C ASP A 250 21.96 31.66 17.63
N ALA A 251 22.93 30.74 17.63
CA ALA A 251 24.05 30.75 18.58
C ALA A 251 25.17 31.75 18.22
N VAL A 252 25.11 32.44 17.07
CA VAL A 252 26.29 33.02 16.39
C VAL A 252 26.34 34.57 16.37
N LEU A 253 25.34 35.31 16.85
CA LEU A 253 25.36 36.79 16.84
C LEU A 253 25.34 37.42 18.25
N PRO A 254 26.20 38.41 18.55
CA PRO A 254 26.20 39.08 19.85
C PRO A 254 24.95 39.94 20.04
N ALA A 255 24.42 39.92 21.27
CA ALA A 255 23.19 40.60 21.67
C ALA A 255 23.25 42.11 21.43
N VAL A 256 22.48 42.60 20.47
CA VAL A 256 22.21 44.03 20.30
C VAL A 256 21.06 44.41 21.23
N ARG A 257 21.35 45.25 22.24
CA ARG A 257 20.31 45.93 23.02
C ARG A 257 19.63 46.95 22.12
N PHE A 258 18.35 46.76 21.82
CA PHE A 258 17.51 47.80 21.24
C PHE A 258 16.67 48.42 22.36
N SER A 259 16.92 49.70 22.66
CA SER A 259 15.86 50.54 23.23
C SER A 259 14.97 51.00 22.09
N LEU A 260 13.67 50.96 22.29
CA LEU A 260 12.78 52.11 22.28
C LEU A 260 11.35 51.63 22.54
N GLN A 261 10.62 52.48 23.24
CA GLN A 261 9.22 52.33 23.66
C GLN A 261 8.32 51.96 22.46
N ASP A 262 7.60 50.85 22.54
CA ASP A 262 6.16 50.80 22.88
C ASP A 262 5.59 49.40 22.58
N ASN A 263 4.61 49.02 23.40
CA ASN A 263 3.98 47.72 23.53
C ASN A 263 3.47 47.09 22.22
N ASP A 264 4.05 45.95 21.79
CA ASP A 264 3.32 44.70 21.53
C ASP A 264 4.28 43.62 20.97
N CYS A 265 4.27 42.44 21.62
CA CYS A 265 5.03 41.21 21.37
C CYS A 265 6.39 41.07 22.11
N PRO A 266 6.44 40.27 23.21
CA PRO A 266 7.67 39.97 23.94
C PRO A 266 8.39 38.79 23.29
N VAL A 267 9.21 39.01 22.26
CA VAL A 267 10.17 37.98 21.80
C VAL A 267 11.58 38.53 21.91
N SER A 268 12.18 38.36 23.08
CA SER A 268 13.53 38.86 23.42
C SER A 268 14.68 37.97 22.92
N HIS A 269 14.50 37.17 21.86
CA HIS A 269 15.48 36.16 21.48
C HIS A 269 15.71 36.07 19.97
N HIS A 270 16.99 36.06 19.57
CA HIS A 270 17.49 35.80 18.23
C HIS A 270 17.03 34.43 17.74
N SER A 271 15.88 34.39 17.08
CA SER A 271 15.22 33.17 16.64
C SER A 271 15.20 33.12 15.12
N ARG A 272 15.55 31.97 14.55
CA ARG A 272 15.49 31.69 13.11
C ARG A 272 14.47 30.58 12.85
N LEU A 273 13.85 30.61 11.67
CA LEU A 273 13.03 29.48 11.22
C LEU A 273 13.93 28.28 10.88
N CYS A 274 13.47 27.07 11.19
CA CYS A 274 14.19 25.85 10.84
C CYS A 274 14.46 25.80 9.32
N ASN A 275 15.73 25.65 8.94
CA ASN A 275 16.18 25.61 7.55
C ASN A 275 16.73 24.22 7.14
N ASP A 276 17.01 23.38 8.14
CA ASP A 276 17.55 22.03 8.03
C ASP A 276 17.19 21.23 9.30
N GLY A 277 16.41 20.16 9.15
CA GLY A 277 15.99 19.35 10.29
C GLY A 277 17.11 18.49 10.88
N THR A 278 18.18 18.19 10.14
CA THR A 278 19.33 17.42 10.64
C THR A 278 20.04 18.20 11.75
N GLU A 279 20.21 19.51 11.58
CA GLU A 279 20.83 20.38 12.59
C GLU A 279 19.96 20.42 13.86
N SER A 280 18.64 20.53 13.74
CA SER A 280 17.73 20.46 14.89
C SER A 280 17.84 19.11 15.63
N CYS A 281 17.95 18.00 14.90
CA CYS A 281 18.19 16.67 15.45
C CYS A 281 19.52 16.60 16.21
N LEU A 282 20.59 17.16 15.65
CA LEU A 282 21.89 17.22 16.31
C LEU A 282 21.86 18.04 17.60
N GLN A 283 21.15 19.18 17.62
CA GLN A 283 20.94 19.99 18.81
C GLN A 283 20.12 19.25 19.90
N LEU A 284 19.18 18.40 19.50
CA LEU A 284 18.46 17.54 20.42
C LEU A 284 19.39 16.47 21.02
N VAL A 285 20.13 15.76 20.17
CA VAL A 285 21.01 14.66 20.56
C VAL A 285 22.19 15.14 21.42
N SER A 286 22.71 16.35 21.16
CA SER A 286 23.79 16.94 21.98
C SER A 286 23.36 17.18 23.43
N ARG A 287 22.07 17.47 23.68
CA ARG A 287 21.49 17.70 25.01
C ARG A 287 21.12 16.42 25.75
N HIS A 288 21.04 15.29 25.04
CA HIS A 288 20.59 14.01 25.58
C HIS A 288 21.60 12.91 25.29
N ARG A 289 22.58 12.74 26.19
CA ARG A 289 23.68 11.78 26.03
C ARG A 289 23.23 10.35 25.69
N GLN A 290 22.12 9.89 26.26
CA GLN A 290 21.52 8.58 25.97
C GLN A 290 21.15 8.36 24.48
N LEU A 291 20.96 9.43 23.70
CA LEU A 291 20.69 9.36 22.26
C LEU A 291 21.98 9.29 21.43
N GLN A 292 23.16 9.49 22.02
CA GLN A 292 24.44 9.49 21.31
C GLN A 292 25.00 8.07 21.11
N ASP A 293 24.65 7.12 21.99
CA ASP A 293 25.22 5.77 21.98
C ASP A 293 24.62 4.86 20.89
N ALA A 294 23.29 4.92 20.69
CA ALA A 294 22.59 4.17 19.63
C ALA A 294 21.15 4.70 19.50
N SER A 295 20.92 5.68 18.63
CA SER A 295 19.56 6.17 18.36
C SER A 295 19.22 6.17 16.88
N ARG A 296 17.94 5.92 16.60
CA ARG A 296 17.35 5.90 15.27
C ARG A 296 16.14 6.82 15.32
N LEU A 297 16.28 8.00 14.74
CA LEU A 297 15.29 9.07 14.83
C LEU A 297 14.76 9.39 13.44
N TRP A 298 13.51 9.83 13.37
CA TRP A 298 12.97 10.42 12.15
C TRP A 298 12.08 11.60 12.49
N TYR A 299 11.95 12.53 11.55
CA TYR A 299 11.05 13.67 11.67
C TYR A 299 10.33 13.90 10.35
N LEU A 300 9.14 14.49 10.44
CA LEU A 300 8.47 15.14 9.33
C LEU A 300 8.27 16.60 9.74
N GLY A 301 8.84 17.52 8.97
CA GLY A 301 8.83 18.93 9.34
C GLY A 301 8.96 19.88 8.17
N GLU A 302 8.62 21.12 8.44
CA GLU A 302 8.75 22.23 7.51
C GLU A 302 10.16 22.84 7.59
N THR A 303 10.76 23.11 6.44
CA THR A 303 11.99 23.90 6.33
C THR A 303 11.77 25.14 5.51
N PHE A 304 12.46 26.22 5.87
CA PHE A 304 12.30 27.54 5.27
C PHE A 304 13.61 28.01 4.63
N ARG A 305 13.56 28.39 3.35
CA ARG A 305 14.73 28.90 2.62
C ARG A 305 14.36 30.10 1.77
N HIS A 306 15.29 31.05 1.63
CA HIS A 306 15.14 32.15 0.69
C HIS A 306 15.33 31.63 -0.74
N GLY A 307 14.57 32.18 -1.70
CA GLY A 307 14.77 31.84 -3.11
C GLY A 307 16.05 32.45 -3.66
N ASP A 308 16.80 31.69 -4.46
CA ASP A 308 18.08 32.13 -5.04
C ASP A 308 17.93 33.43 -5.86
N ASP A 309 16.85 33.57 -6.64
CA ASP A 309 16.57 34.75 -7.45
C ASP A 309 15.81 35.86 -6.70
N GLN A 310 15.24 35.54 -5.54
CA GLN A 310 14.43 36.46 -4.73
C GLN A 310 14.79 36.32 -3.25
N PRO A 311 15.93 36.89 -2.82
CA PRO A 311 16.44 36.74 -1.46
C PRO A 311 15.51 37.32 -0.38
N ARG A 312 14.47 38.07 -0.75
CA ARG A 312 13.43 38.58 0.16
C ARG A 312 12.21 37.66 0.27
N THR A 313 12.09 36.66 -0.60
CA THR A 313 10.96 35.73 -0.61
C THR A 313 11.36 34.45 0.12
N LEU A 314 10.74 34.23 1.27
CA LEU A 314 10.87 32.99 2.02
C LEU A 314 9.96 31.92 1.43
N ARG A 315 10.50 30.73 1.16
CA ARG A 315 9.75 29.55 0.68
C ARG A 315 9.77 28.46 1.74
N GLN A 316 8.64 27.77 1.86
CA GLN A 316 8.47 26.61 2.73
C GLN A 316 8.58 25.32 1.92
N TYR A 317 9.22 24.31 2.49
CA TYR A 317 9.34 22.95 1.96
C TYR A 317 9.02 21.94 3.05
N HIS A 318 8.55 20.76 2.67
CA HIS A 318 8.27 19.64 3.56
C HIS A 318 9.33 18.57 3.39
N GLN A 319 9.88 18.12 4.51
CA GLN A 319 10.98 17.18 4.53
C GLN A 319 10.70 16.07 5.54
N LEU A 320 10.97 14.84 5.11
CA LEU A 320 11.10 13.72 6.02
C LEU A 320 12.58 13.42 6.20
N GLY A 321 13.08 13.57 7.42
CA GLY A 321 14.46 13.21 7.75
C GLY A 321 14.51 11.93 8.55
N VAL A 322 15.59 11.17 8.34
CA VAL A 322 15.89 9.94 9.05
C VAL A 322 17.35 10.00 9.47
N GLU A 323 17.59 9.92 10.76
CA GLU A 323 18.91 10.11 11.37
C GLU A 323 19.26 8.92 12.25
N ALA A 324 20.51 8.48 12.21
CA ALA A 324 21.04 7.43 13.06
C ALA A 324 22.34 7.91 13.72
N PHE A 325 22.42 7.77 15.04
CA PHE A 325 23.53 8.22 15.86
C PHE A 325 24.14 7.07 16.65
N GLY A 326 25.47 7.06 16.79
CA GLY A 326 26.22 6.05 17.53
C GLY A 326 26.53 4.76 16.75
N TYR A 327 26.07 4.65 15.50
CA TYR A 327 26.33 3.51 14.63
C TYR A 327 27.56 3.75 13.77
N GLN A 328 28.61 2.95 13.99
CA GLN A 328 29.82 3.00 13.18
C GLN A 328 29.70 2.11 11.93
N GLY A 329 30.31 2.55 10.83
CA GLY A 329 30.45 1.78 9.59
C GLY A 329 29.27 1.91 8.62
N THR A 330 29.33 1.15 7.53
CA THR A 330 28.43 1.28 6.38
C THR A 330 27.11 0.52 6.51
N ALA A 331 26.97 -0.35 7.51
CA ALA A 331 25.79 -1.19 7.69
C ALA A 331 24.52 -0.38 7.94
N ILE A 332 24.59 0.67 8.77
CA ILE A 332 23.45 1.55 9.04
C ILE A 332 23.04 2.36 7.80
N VAL A 333 24.01 2.75 6.96
CA VAL A 333 23.71 3.43 5.70
C VAL A 333 23.04 2.47 4.71
N LEU A 334 23.48 1.21 4.66
CA LEU A 334 22.86 0.19 3.83
C LEU A 334 21.39 -0.04 4.23
N GLU A 335 21.09 -0.09 5.53
CA GLU A 335 19.71 -0.15 6.05
C GLU A 335 18.89 1.06 5.58
N GLN A 336 19.45 2.28 5.65
CA GLN A 336 18.80 3.50 5.19
C GLN A 336 18.55 3.52 3.67
N LEU A 337 19.48 3.00 2.85
CA LEU A 337 19.30 2.89 1.41
C LEU A 337 18.24 1.83 1.04
N GLN A 338 18.21 0.70 1.75
CA GLN A 338 17.15 -0.31 1.62
C GLN A 338 15.78 0.25 2.00
N LEU A 339 15.72 1.05 3.07
CA LEU A 339 14.49 1.70 3.52
C LEU A 339 13.95 2.63 2.42
N GLN A 340 14.79 3.49 1.85
CA GLN A 340 14.42 4.37 0.73
C GLN A 340 13.92 3.57 -0.48
N GLN A 341 14.65 2.53 -0.90
CA GLN A 341 14.22 1.69 -2.03
C GLN A 341 12.88 0.97 -1.75
N THR A 342 12.69 0.49 -0.52
CA THR A 342 11.44 -0.16 -0.09
C THR A 342 10.27 0.81 -0.14
N LEU A 343 10.46 2.06 0.29
CA LEU A 343 9.44 3.10 0.18
C LEU A 343 9.08 3.36 -1.29
N PHE A 344 10.06 3.54 -2.16
CA PHE A 344 9.82 3.78 -3.58
C PHE A 344 9.09 2.63 -4.27
N ARG A 345 9.39 1.38 -3.91
CA ARG A 345 8.64 0.20 -4.37
C ARG A 345 7.20 0.18 -3.85
N GLN A 346 6.97 0.53 -2.58
CA GLN A 346 5.62 0.62 -2.00
C GLN A 346 4.77 1.70 -2.68
N LEU A 347 5.42 2.81 -3.03
CA LEU A 347 4.84 3.91 -3.79
C LEU A 347 4.68 3.62 -5.30
N GLY A 348 5.31 2.55 -5.80
CA GLY A 348 5.27 2.17 -7.22
C GLY A 348 6.04 3.14 -8.13
N ILE A 349 7.05 3.84 -7.60
CA ILE A 349 7.87 4.82 -8.33
C ILE A 349 9.31 4.34 -8.57
N ASP A 350 9.69 3.18 -8.06
CA ASP A 350 11.06 2.65 -8.07
C ASP A 350 11.72 2.63 -9.46
N LYS A 351 10.94 2.38 -10.51
CA LYS A 351 11.42 2.38 -11.91
C LYS A 351 11.82 3.77 -12.43
N HIS A 352 11.39 4.81 -11.75
CA HIS A 352 11.66 6.22 -12.06
C HIS A 352 12.63 6.82 -11.07
N THR A 353 13.40 5.99 -10.35
CA THR A 353 14.36 6.45 -9.35
C THR A 353 15.77 5.95 -9.68
N GLU A 354 16.74 6.83 -9.51
CA GLU A 354 18.17 6.57 -9.74
C GLU A 354 18.95 6.95 -8.49
N LEU A 355 19.66 5.97 -7.91
CA LEU A 355 20.57 6.19 -6.80
C LEU A 355 21.95 6.60 -7.33
N ARG A 356 22.45 7.75 -6.88
CA ARG A 356 23.82 8.21 -7.09
C ARG A 356 24.57 8.15 -5.78
N ILE A 357 25.77 7.58 -5.79
CA ILE A 357 26.62 7.49 -4.61
C ILE A 357 28.03 7.98 -4.92
N ASN A 358 28.70 8.50 -3.90
CA ASN A 358 30.12 8.82 -3.94
C ASN A 358 30.75 8.75 -2.55
N THR A 359 32.08 8.60 -2.48
CA THR A 359 32.84 8.72 -1.23
C THR A 359 33.81 9.89 -1.33
N PRO A 360 33.67 10.93 -0.48
CA PRO A 360 34.67 11.98 -0.34
C PRO A 360 35.86 11.54 0.54
N GLY A 361 35.82 10.33 1.13
CA GLY A 361 36.75 9.92 2.17
C GLY A 361 36.44 10.55 3.53
N THR A 362 37.35 10.40 4.49
CA THR A 362 37.32 11.11 5.78
C THR A 362 37.44 12.61 5.56
N GLY A 363 37.07 13.45 6.54
CA GLY A 363 37.20 14.90 6.37
C GLY A 363 38.65 15.37 6.23
N GLN A 364 39.63 14.63 6.76
CA GLN A 364 41.04 14.91 6.49
C GLN A 364 41.39 14.66 5.01
N GLU A 365 41.03 13.49 4.47
CA GLU A 365 41.23 13.15 3.06
C GLU A 365 40.54 14.17 2.13
N PHE A 366 39.31 14.56 2.48
CA PHE A 366 38.55 15.56 1.74
C PHE A 366 39.16 16.97 1.85
N SER A 367 39.70 17.33 3.02
CA SER A 367 40.40 18.61 3.23
C SER A 367 41.68 18.69 2.39
N ASP A 368 42.46 17.61 2.35
CA ASP A 368 43.67 17.52 1.53
C ASP A 368 43.35 17.63 0.03
N TYR A 369 42.27 16.99 -0.40
CA TYR A 369 41.74 17.12 -1.76
C TYR A 369 41.32 18.57 -2.07
N CYS A 370 40.54 19.20 -1.18
CA CYS A 370 40.15 20.60 -1.34
C CYS A 370 41.37 21.52 -1.40
N HIS A 371 42.38 21.31 -0.55
CA HIS A 371 43.62 22.07 -0.58
C HIS A 371 44.32 21.96 -1.93
N ARG A 372 44.41 20.75 -2.50
CA ARG A 372 44.97 20.55 -3.83
C ARG A 372 44.16 21.26 -4.91
N LEU A 373 42.83 21.21 -4.86
CA LEU A 373 41.98 21.93 -5.81
C LEU A 373 42.23 23.45 -5.73
N ARG A 374 42.37 24.03 -4.54
CA ARG A 374 42.70 25.46 -4.40
C ARG A 374 44.02 25.79 -5.08
N GLN A 375 45.05 24.97 -4.88
CA GLN A 375 46.35 25.14 -5.54
C GLN A 375 46.25 25.02 -7.07
N TRP A 376 45.38 24.14 -7.57
CA TRP A 376 45.15 23.96 -9.01
C TRP A 376 44.48 25.20 -9.65
N TYR A 377 43.46 25.76 -9.00
CA TYR A 377 42.73 26.92 -9.53
C TYR A 377 43.43 28.26 -9.25
N GLN A 378 44.32 28.35 -8.27
CA GLN A 378 45.05 29.57 -7.94
C GLN A 378 45.73 30.24 -9.15
N PRO A 379 46.54 29.55 -9.99
CA PRO A 379 47.15 30.18 -11.16
C PRO A 379 46.14 30.59 -12.22
N LEU A 380 44.90 30.06 -12.17
CA LEU A 380 43.83 30.31 -13.13
C LEU A 380 42.79 31.30 -12.60
N HIS A 381 43.00 31.86 -11.40
CA HIS A 381 42.00 32.65 -10.67
C HIS A 381 41.45 33.83 -11.48
N TYR A 382 42.30 34.49 -12.26
CA TYR A 382 41.92 35.63 -13.11
C TYR A 382 41.05 35.25 -14.32
N LEU A 383 40.98 33.96 -14.68
CA LEU A 383 40.14 33.45 -15.76
C LEU A 383 38.72 33.09 -15.27
N LEU A 384 38.52 33.03 -13.96
CA LEU A 384 37.25 32.67 -13.33
C LEU A 384 36.36 33.91 -13.16
N THR A 385 35.03 33.72 -13.23
CA THR A 385 34.06 34.77 -12.88
C THR A 385 34.14 35.13 -11.39
N PRO A 386 33.64 36.30 -10.94
CA PRO A 386 33.69 36.67 -9.51
C PRO A 386 33.09 35.62 -8.57
N GLN A 387 32.00 34.96 -8.97
CA GLN A 387 31.38 33.90 -8.19
C GLN A 387 32.26 32.63 -8.14
N GLN A 388 32.84 32.24 -9.27
CA GLN A 388 33.77 31.11 -9.37
C GLN A 388 35.07 31.38 -8.58
N GLN A 389 35.55 32.63 -8.57
CA GLN A 389 36.69 33.06 -7.76
C GLN A 389 36.41 32.87 -6.27
N GLN A 390 35.23 33.28 -5.80
CA GLN A 390 34.81 33.05 -4.41
C GLN A 390 34.75 31.55 -4.09
N TRP A 391 34.15 30.74 -4.96
CA TRP A 391 34.12 29.28 -4.78
C TRP A 391 35.51 28.66 -4.75
N SER A 392 36.43 29.10 -5.61
CA SER A 392 37.81 28.59 -5.65
C SER A 392 38.53 28.70 -4.31
N VAL A 393 38.14 29.68 -3.49
CA VAL A 393 38.73 29.92 -2.16
C VAL A 393 37.93 29.23 -1.07
N GLU A 394 36.61 29.43 -1.02
CA GLU A 394 35.76 28.92 0.06
C GLU A 394 35.55 27.41 -0.04
N ASN A 395 34.99 26.95 -1.16
CA ASN A 395 34.65 25.55 -1.42
C ASN A 395 34.96 25.20 -2.89
N PRO A 396 36.21 24.81 -3.20
CA PRO A 396 36.66 24.66 -4.59
C PRO A 396 35.95 23.53 -5.34
N VAL A 397 35.32 22.59 -4.62
CA VAL A 397 34.54 21.51 -5.21
C VAL A 397 33.29 22.04 -5.94
N ARG A 398 32.76 23.21 -5.56
CA ARG A 398 31.65 23.85 -6.29
C ARG A 398 31.97 24.13 -7.75
N LEU A 399 33.24 24.33 -8.09
CA LEU A 399 33.69 24.49 -9.48
C LEU A 399 33.52 23.21 -10.30
N LEU A 400 33.54 22.04 -9.65
CA LEU A 400 33.30 20.75 -10.29
C LEU A 400 31.80 20.47 -10.49
N GLN A 401 30.96 21.01 -9.61
CA GLN A 401 29.51 20.75 -9.61
C GLN A 401 28.73 21.73 -10.49
N ASN A 402 29.20 22.97 -10.59
CA ASN A 402 28.49 24.06 -11.26
C ASN A 402 29.14 24.42 -12.60
N ILE A 403 29.31 23.41 -13.46
CA ILE A 403 29.90 23.58 -14.80
C ILE A 403 28.92 24.33 -15.73
N GLY A 404 27.63 23.98 -15.67
CA GLY A 404 26.62 24.52 -16.58
C GLY A 404 27.05 24.42 -18.04
N ASN A 405 26.91 25.51 -18.78
CA ASN A 405 27.36 25.64 -20.17
C ASN A 405 28.73 26.33 -20.31
N ASP A 406 29.57 26.34 -19.26
CA ASP A 406 30.89 26.98 -19.28
C ASP A 406 31.96 26.06 -19.93
N PRO A 407 32.40 26.33 -21.18
CA PRO A 407 33.34 25.46 -21.88
C PRO A 407 34.75 25.55 -21.31
N LEU A 408 35.12 26.67 -20.67
CA LEU A 408 36.43 26.83 -20.06
C LEU A 408 36.49 25.97 -18.80
N LEU A 409 35.51 26.12 -17.91
CA LEU A 409 35.45 25.38 -16.65
C LEU A 409 35.37 23.86 -16.92
N SER A 410 34.61 23.44 -17.93
CA SER A 410 34.55 22.04 -18.38
C SER A 410 35.95 21.48 -18.72
N ARG A 411 36.76 22.20 -19.50
CA ARG A 411 38.13 21.78 -19.84
C ARG A 411 39.06 21.79 -18.63
N LEU A 412 38.96 22.81 -17.77
CA LEU A 412 39.78 22.90 -16.57
C LEU A 412 39.51 21.74 -15.60
N ASN A 413 38.24 21.33 -15.48
CA ASN A 413 37.84 20.25 -14.60
C ASN A 413 38.27 18.87 -15.10
N GLN A 414 38.42 18.67 -16.42
CA GLN A 414 38.98 17.43 -16.99
C GLN A 414 40.44 17.18 -16.56
N GLN A 415 41.17 18.26 -16.28
CA GLN A 415 42.57 18.19 -15.84
C GLN A 415 42.72 18.40 -14.33
N ALA A 416 41.63 18.65 -13.62
CA ALA A 416 41.66 18.87 -12.19
C ALA A 416 42.08 17.59 -11.44
N PRO A 417 42.72 17.73 -10.28
CA PRO A 417 43.01 16.63 -9.37
C PRO A 417 41.78 15.73 -9.16
N CYS A 418 41.97 14.41 -9.17
CA CYS A 418 40.89 13.46 -8.93
C CYS A 418 40.79 13.09 -7.45
N ALA A 419 39.59 13.12 -6.87
CA ALA A 419 39.35 12.82 -5.46
C ALA A 419 39.82 11.40 -5.06
N THR A 420 39.75 10.42 -5.96
CA THR A 420 40.15 9.02 -5.68
C THR A 420 41.63 8.88 -5.34
N GLY A 421 42.47 9.81 -5.79
CA GLY A 421 43.90 9.85 -5.47
C GLY A 421 44.22 10.26 -4.04
N PHE A 422 43.25 10.82 -3.31
CA PHE A 422 43.41 11.28 -1.92
C PHE A 422 42.84 10.30 -0.90
N LEU A 423 42.09 9.29 -1.34
CA LEU A 423 41.53 8.27 -0.46
C LEU A 423 42.64 7.35 0.06
N SER A 424 42.57 6.97 1.33
CA SER A 424 43.37 5.88 1.88
C SER A 424 42.90 4.52 1.34
N GLU A 425 43.71 3.49 1.56
CA GLU A 425 43.31 2.11 1.24
C GLU A 425 42.06 1.69 2.03
N HIS A 426 41.97 2.10 3.30
CA HIS A 426 40.83 1.82 4.15
C HIS A 426 39.53 2.43 3.60
N SER A 427 39.53 3.72 3.24
CA SER A 427 38.34 4.40 2.68
C SER A 427 37.89 3.76 1.35
N ARG A 428 38.85 3.38 0.48
CA ARG A 428 38.55 2.65 -0.76
C ARG A 428 37.93 1.28 -0.51
N GLN A 429 38.47 0.52 0.44
CA GLN A 429 37.95 -0.79 0.81
C GLN A 429 36.53 -0.69 1.36
N GLN A 430 36.26 0.26 2.27
CA GLN A 430 34.92 0.49 2.82
C GLN A 430 33.88 0.82 1.74
N PHE A 431 34.22 1.71 0.80
CA PHE A 431 33.32 2.04 -0.30
C PHE A 431 33.10 0.83 -1.24
N THR A 432 34.14 0.05 -1.49
CA THR A 432 34.03 -1.19 -2.29
C THR A 432 33.08 -2.20 -1.64
N LEU A 433 33.16 -2.38 -0.31
CA LEU A 433 32.27 -3.26 0.43
C LEU A 433 30.81 -2.78 0.36
N LEU A 434 30.57 -1.47 0.45
CA LEU A 434 29.23 -0.90 0.26
C LEU A 434 28.68 -1.22 -1.14
N CYS A 435 29.47 -0.97 -2.19
CA CYS A 435 29.12 -1.28 -3.58
C CYS A 435 28.77 -2.76 -3.77
N GLN A 436 29.57 -3.66 -3.20
CA GLN A 436 29.31 -5.10 -3.22
C GLN A 436 27.98 -5.46 -2.52
N ALA A 437 27.70 -4.84 -1.38
CA ALA A 437 26.45 -5.05 -0.65
C ALA A 437 25.23 -4.55 -1.44
N LEU A 438 25.32 -3.38 -2.10
CA LEU A 438 24.26 -2.87 -2.98
C LEU A 438 23.99 -3.82 -4.15
N ASN A 439 25.04 -4.40 -4.74
CA ASN A 439 24.90 -5.40 -5.81
C ASN A 439 24.19 -6.68 -5.31
N GLN A 440 24.53 -7.17 -4.12
CA GLN A 440 23.87 -8.33 -3.50
C GLN A 440 22.39 -8.08 -3.20
N LEU A 441 22.03 -6.84 -2.86
CA LEU A 441 20.65 -6.43 -2.60
C LEU A 441 19.87 -6.06 -3.86
N HIS A 442 20.51 -6.11 -5.03
CA HIS A 442 19.94 -5.67 -6.30
C HIS A 442 19.41 -4.23 -6.23
N ILE A 443 20.21 -3.33 -5.64
CA ILE A 443 19.96 -1.89 -5.63
C ILE A 443 20.82 -1.27 -6.75
N PRO A 444 20.24 -0.87 -7.89
CA PRO A 444 20.99 -0.22 -8.94
C PRO A 444 21.50 1.14 -8.45
N TYR A 445 22.75 1.45 -8.76
CA TYR A 445 23.37 2.72 -8.40
C TYR A 445 24.33 3.20 -9.50
N ILE A 446 24.57 4.51 -9.52
CA ILE A 446 25.61 5.17 -10.31
C ILE A 446 26.68 5.69 -9.36
N HIS A 447 27.95 5.39 -9.66
CA HIS A 447 29.06 6.07 -8.99
C HIS A 447 29.27 7.43 -9.65
N ASP A 448 28.78 8.48 -8.99
CA ASP A 448 28.91 9.86 -9.46
C ASP A 448 30.11 10.53 -8.78
N HIS A 449 31.25 10.58 -9.48
CA HIS A 449 32.47 11.21 -8.96
C HIS A 449 32.34 12.72 -8.71
N GLY A 450 31.32 13.37 -9.27
CA GLY A 450 30.99 14.80 -9.08
C GLY A 450 30.03 15.04 -7.92
N LEU A 451 29.52 13.98 -7.28
CA LEU A 451 28.60 14.11 -6.16
C LEU A 451 29.38 14.44 -4.88
N PHE A 452 29.23 15.68 -4.43
CA PHE A 452 29.78 16.18 -3.18
C PHE A 452 28.67 16.94 -2.44
N SER A 453 28.65 16.85 -1.11
CA SER A 453 27.65 17.58 -0.34
C SER A 453 28.08 19.04 -0.13
N ALA A 454 27.09 19.94 -0.08
CA ALA A 454 27.29 21.31 0.39
C ALA A 454 27.56 21.38 1.91
N ASN A 455 27.12 20.35 2.65
CA ASN A 455 27.27 20.23 4.09
C ASN A 455 28.52 19.38 4.42
N HIS A 456 28.96 19.39 5.69
CA HIS A 456 30.14 18.68 6.22
C HIS A 456 30.00 17.14 6.24
N TYR A 457 29.51 16.53 5.15
CA TYR A 457 29.44 15.08 5.01
C TYR A 457 30.84 14.50 4.75
N ASN A 458 31.08 13.34 5.34
CA ASN A 458 32.28 12.55 5.17
C ASN A 458 31.92 11.09 4.90
N THR A 459 32.90 10.28 4.49
CA THR A 459 32.83 8.83 4.27
C THR A 459 31.93 8.38 3.10
N LEU A 460 30.68 8.85 3.03
CA LEU A 460 29.71 8.51 1.99
C LEU A 460 28.68 9.64 1.82
N VAL A 461 28.37 9.94 0.56
CA VAL A 461 27.28 10.82 0.14
C VAL A 461 26.43 10.09 -0.89
N PHE A 462 25.11 10.27 -0.82
CA PHE A 462 24.20 9.71 -1.80
C PHE A 462 23.02 10.65 -2.09
N GLU A 463 22.48 10.51 -3.29
CA GLU A 463 21.28 11.20 -3.74
C GLU A 463 20.40 10.25 -4.53
N TRP A 464 19.08 10.36 -4.35
CA TRP A 464 18.10 9.74 -5.22
C TRP A 464 17.51 10.79 -6.14
N HIS A 465 17.53 10.53 -7.45
CA HIS A 465 16.92 11.38 -8.46
C HIS A 465 15.76 10.66 -9.16
N ASN A 466 14.90 11.42 -9.82
CA ASN A 466 13.91 10.90 -10.75
C ASN A 466 14.16 11.40 -12.18
N ASP A 467 13.71 10.60 -13.14
CA ASP A 467 13.86 10.83 -14.58
C ASP A 467 12.64 11.55 -15.22
N MET A 468 11.63 11.89 -14.42
CA MET A 468 10.36 12.44 -14.90
C MET A 468 10.19 13.95 -14.68
N LEU A 469 10.91 14.52 -13.70
CA LEU A 469 10.84 15.92 -13.30
C LEU A 469 12.24 16.55 -13.43
N GLU A 470 12.43 17.44 -14.40
CA GLU A 470 13.75 18.07 -14.63
C GLU A 470 14.15 19.00 -13.48
N GLU A 471 13.32 19.99 -13.14
CA GLU A 471 13.60 20.97 -12.07
C GLU A 471 13.48 20.39 -10.65
N HIS A 472 12.75 19.29 -10.49
CA HIS A 472 12.48 18.64 -9.21
C HIS A 472 12.98 17.20 -9.19
N SER A 473 14.12 16.96 -9.83
CA SER A 473 14.69 15.62 -9.98
C SER A 473 15.08 15.01 -8.63
N LEU A 474 15.62 15.80 -7.70
CA LEU A 474 16.13 15.30 -6.42
C LEU A 474 14.99 14.85 -5.49
N LEU A 475 14.94 13.57 -5.14
CA LEU A 475 13.95 12.96 -4.24
C LEU A 475 14.46 12.75 -2.82
N SER A 476 15.74 12.41 -2.67
CA SER A 476 16.39 12.30 -1.37
C SER A 476 17.87 12.61 -1.45
N ARG A 477 18.44 13.12 -0.35
CA ARG A 477 19.87 13.35 -0.17
C ARG A 477 20.29 12.89 1.21
N GLY A 478 21.44 12.23 1.32
CA GLY A 478 21.97 11.79 2.59
C GLY A 478 23.44 11.38 2.55
N GLY A 479 23.90 10.80 3.65
CA GLY A 479 25.29 10.39 3.85
C GLY A 479 25.69 10.34 5.31
N CYS A 480 26.99 10.20 5.57
CA CYS A 480 27.58 10.27 6.92
C CYS A 480 28.14 11.67 7.20
N TYR A 481 28.07 12.13 8.44
CA TYR A 481 28.48 13.48 8.83
C TYR A 481 29.08 13.52 10.24
N ASP A 482 29.88 12.51 10.57
CA ASP A 482 30.47 12.25 11.89
C ASP A 482 31.20 13.47 12.47
N GLU A 483 31.93 14.22 11.64
CA GLU A 483 32.69 15.39 12.09
C GLU A 483 31.78 16.55 12.52
N ASN A 484 30.69 16.77 11.78
CA ASN A 484 29.72 17.79 12.15
C ASN A 484 29.00 17.40 13.45
N ALA A 485 28.58 16.14 13.53
CA ALA A 485 27.91 15.60 14.69
C ALA A 485 28.80 15.68 15.93
N SER A 486 30.07 15.29 15.80
CA SER A 486 31.04 15.34 16.89
C SER A 486 31.31 16.76 17.37
N ARG A 487 31.37 17.73 16.44
CA ARG A 487 31.56 19.15 16.77
C ARG A 487 30.40 19.71 17.59
N ILE A 488 29.16 19.40 17.20
CA ILE A 488 27.96 19.88 17.88
C ILE A 488 27.74 19.16 19.21
N ALA A 489 28.00 17.85 19.26
CA ALA A 489 27.88 17.06 20.49
C ALA A 489 29.02 17.29 21.49
N GLY A 490 30.15 17.84 21.04
CA GLY A 490 31.36 18.03 21.86
C GLY A 490 32.09 16.73 22.21
N THR A 491 31.67 15.59 21.64
CA THR A 491 32.25 14.26 21.85
C THR A 491 32.25 13.49 20.54
N PRO A 492 33.14 12.48 20.34
CA PRO A 492 33.13 11.67 19.13
C PRO A 492 31.77 10.98 18.94
N LEU A 493 31.11 11.30 17.83
CA LEU A 493 29.76 10.84 17.50
C LEU A 493 29.68 10.45 16.03
N SER A 494 29.42 9.16 15.77
CA SER A 494 29.08 8.69 14.43
C SER A 494 27.63 9.02 14.11
N ALA A 495 27.40 9.56 12.92
CA ALA A 495 26.09 10.02 12.49
C ALA A 495 25.90 9.82 10.99
N CYS A 496 24.76 9.25 10.61
CA CYS A 496 24.36 9.17 9.22
C CYS A 496 22.85 9.34 9.07
N GLY A 497 22.44 9.84 7.92
CA GLY A 497 21.04 10.04 7.65
C GLY A 497 20.76 10.58 6.28
N PHE A 498 19.48 10.84 6.05
CA PHE A 498 19.00 11.41 4.82
C PHE A 498 17.76 12.25 5.05
N THR A 499 17.53 13.15 4.11
CA THR A 499 16.28 13.88 3.98
C THR A 499 15.62 13.51 2.65
N MET A 500 14.31 13.25 2.69
CA MET A 500 13.46 13.13 1.51
C MET A 500 12.70 14.43 1.27
N MET A 501 12.65 14.85 0.01
CA MET A 501 11.93 16.05 -0.41
C MET A 501 10.48 15.65 -0.70
N PHE A 502 9.63 15.78 0.31
CA PHE A 502 8.24 15.33 0.23
C PHE A 502 7.46 16.05 -0.86
N ASP A 503 7.71 17.35 -1.09
CA ASP A 503 7.07 18.07 -2.19
C ASP A 503 7.43 17.47 -3.56
N ASN A 504 8.69 17.09 -3.78
CA ASN A 504 9.14 16.49 -5.05
C ASN A 504 8.57 15.08 -5.22
N LEU A 505 8.54 14.28 -4.15
CA LEU A 505 7.88 12.96 -4.14
C LEU A 505 6.39 13.09 -4.47
N MET A 506 5.71 14.05 -3.88
CA MET A 506 4.29 14.30 -4.14
C MET A 506 4.03 14.72 -5.59
N GLN A 507 4.86 15.60 -6.15
CA GLN A 507 4.78 15.97 -7.57
C GLN A 507 4.98 14.76 -8.48
N LEU A 508 5.95 13.90 -8.18
CA LEU A 508 6.22 12.68 -8.95
C LEU A 508 5.04 11.70 -8.86
N LEU A 509 4.47 11.49 -7.67
CA LEU A 509 3.30 10.64 -7.46
C LEU A 509 2.09 11.12 -8.26
N VAL A 510 1.78 12.42 -8.19
CA VAL A 510 0.70 13.04 -8.97
C VAL A 510 0.92 12.85 -10.47
N ARG A 511 2.17 12.98 -10.94
CA ARG A 511 2.55 12.80 -12.34
C ARG A 511 2.36 11.36 -12.82
N LEU A 512 2.81 10.37 -12.05
CA LEU A 512 2.84 8.95 -12.45
C LEU A 512 1.52 8.22 -12.24
N GLN A 513 0.88 8.41 -11.08
CA GLN A 513 -0.35 7.71 -10.72
C GLN A 513 -1.61 8.43 -11.28
N GLY A 514 -1.42 9.61 -11.88
CA GLY A 514 -2.49 10.53 -12.22
C GLY A 514 -3.27 10.97 -10.98
N THR A 515 -4.49 11.46 -11.16
CA THR A 515 -5.42 11.82 -10.07
C THR A 515 -5.98 10.61 -9.31
N GLY A 516 -5.32 9.46 -9.45
CA GLY A 516 -5.79 8.10 -9.25
C GLY A 516 -5.92 7.63 -7.82
N VAL A 517 -5.86 8.51 -6.82
CA VAL A 517 -6.01 8.09 -5.43
C VAL A 517 -7.49 7.91 -5.10
N LEU A 518 -7.83 6.73 -4.58
CA LEU A 518 -9.12 6.52 -3.94
C LEU A 518 -9.11 7.38 -2.68
N SER A 519 -9.93 8.44 -2.64
CA SER A 519 -10.32 9.05 -1.37
C SER A 519 -10.71 7.93 -0.41
N PRO A 520 -10.32 7.99 0.87
CA PRO A 520 -10.85 7.06 1.86
C PRO A 520 -12.37 7.11 1.71
N PRO A 521 -13.04 5.97 1.46
CA PRO A 521 -14.46 5.99 1.20
C PRO A 521 -15.14 6.51 2.45
N THR A 522 -15.88 7.61 2.35
CA THR A 522 -16.85 7.94 3.39
C THR A 522 -17.77 6.74 3.55
N ASP A 523 -17.90 6.20 4.74
CA ASP A 523 -18.73 5.02 4.97
C ASP A 523 -20.21 5.41 4.90
N VAL A 524 -20.59 6.49 5.57
CA VAL A 524 -21.97 6.96 5.65
C VAL A 524 -22.05 8.48 5.45
N VAL A 525 -22.95 8.93 4.60
CA VAL A 525 -23.31 10.35 4.49
C VAL A 525 -24.76 10.54 4.91
N ILE A 526 -25.01 11.43 5.86
CA ILE A 526 -26.34 11.73 6.38
C ILE A 526 -26.79 13.07 5.80
N ILE A 527 -27.95 13.09 5.16
CA ILE A 527 -28.52 14.24 4.46
C ILE A 527 -29.90 14.51 5.06
N ALA A 528 -30.14 15.71 5.60
CA ALA A 528 -31.50 16.14 5.90
C ALA A 528 -32.20 16.53 4.59
N ASP A 529 -33.41 16.03 4.33
CA ASP A 529 -34.18 16.39 3.14
C ASP A 529 -34.62 17.87 3.15
N GLN A 530 -34.92 18.40 4.34
CA GLN A 530 -35.45 19.74 4.62
C GLN A 530 -34.71 20.40 5.79
N GLU A 531 -34.83 21.72 5.88
CA GLU A 531 -34.16 22.54 6.91
C GLU A 531 -34.53 22.12 8.33
N LYS A 532 -35.82 21.84 8.56
CA LYS A 532 -36.35 21.41 9.87
C LYS A 532 -35.72 20.12 10.40
N ASN A 533 -35.26 19.23 9.51
CA ASN A 533 -34.71 17.93 9.85
C ASN A 533 -33.18 17.94 10.09
N ARG A 534 -32.52 19.11 9.98
CA ARG A 534 -31.06 19.22 10.15
C ARG A 534 -30.60 18.85 11.56
N SER A 535 -31.36 19.23 12.58
CA SER A 535 -31.08 18.89 13.98
C SER A 535 -31.13 17.37 14.19
N ALA A 536 -32.18 16.72 13.71
CA ALA A 536 -32.35 15.27 13.74
C ALA A 536 -31.21 14.53 13.03
N ALA A 537 -30.84 14.98 11.83
CA ALA A 537 -29.71 14.42 11.08
C ALA A 537 -28.38 14.51 11.86
N LEU A 538 -28.11 15.64 12.52
CA LEU A 538 -26.92 15.82 13.36
C LEU A 538 -26.92 14.91 14.59
N ILE A 539 -28.08 14.77 15.25
CA ILE A 539 -28.26 13.87 16.40
C ILE A 539 -28.04 12.41 15.98
N LEU A 540 -28.60 11.99 14.84
CA LEU A 540 -28.36 10.67 14.27
C LEU A 540 -26.87 10.44 13.97
N GLY A 541 -26.20 11.42 13.37
CA GLY A 541 -24.76 11.35 13.11
C GLY A 541 -23.94 11.14 14.38
N ARG A 542 -24.27 11.83 15.48
CA ARG A 542 -23.65 11.59 16.79
C ARG A 542 -23.87 10.16 17.29
N LYS A 543 -25.12 9.68 17.28
CA LYS A 543 -25.47 8.31 17.72
C LYS A 543 -24.70 7.26 16.91
N LEU A 544 -24.64 7.41 15.59
CA LEU A 544 -23.95 6.46 14.71
C LEU A 544 -22.43 6.47 14.93
N ARG A 545 -21.80 7.63 15.14
CA ARG A 545 -20.36 7.69 15.47
C ARG A 545 -20.03 7.03 16.82
N GLN A 546 -20.92 7.15 17.80
CA GLN A 546 -20.76 6.48 19.10
C GLN A 546 -20.89 4.96 18.98
N HIS A 547 -21.79 4.47 18.13
CA HIS A 547 -22.02 3.04 17.94
C HIS A 547 -21.02 2.38 16.98
N PHE A 548 -20.50 3.14 16.01
CA PHE A 548 -19.56 2.66 14.99
C PHE A 548 -18.30 3.54 14.94
N PRO A 549 -17.44 3.50 15.97
CA PRO A 549 -16.22 4.32 16.04
C PRO A 549 -15.23 4.08 14.89
N GLN A 550 -15.34 2.94 14.21
CA GLN A 550 -14.52 2.55 13.06
C GLN A 550 -15.02 3.10 11.72
N LEU A 551 -16.23 3.66 11.64
CA LEU A 551 -16.82 4.14 10.37
C LEU A 551 -16.61 5.64 10.18
N SER A 552 -16.31 6.04 8.94
CA SER A 552 -16.24 7.45 8.54
C SER A 552 -17.64 8.00 8.23
N ILE A 553 -18.23 8.76 9.16
CA ILE A 553 -19.61 9.26 9.06
C ILE A 553 -19.64 10.78 8.91
N ILE A 554 -20.20 11.26 7.80
CA ILE A 554 -20.36 12.68 7.48
C ILE A 554 -21.83 13.09 7.62
N ASN A 555 -22.06 14.25 8.23
CA ASN A 555 -23.32 14.97 8.09
C ASN A 555 -23.16 16.01 6.99
N ASP A 556 -23.99 15.96 5.94
CA ASP A 556 -24.02 17.02 4.96
C ASP A 556 -24.73 18.24 5.57
N CYS A 557 -23.98 19.30 5.81
CA CYS A 557 -24.49 20.57 6.31
C CYS A 557 -24.65 21.63 5.21
N SER A 558 -24.60 21.24 3.94
CA SER A 558 -24.67 22.19 2.83
C SER A 558 -26.09 22.70 2.58
N SER A 559 -26.20 23.91 2.04
CA SER A 559 -27.45 24.51 1.57
C SER A 559 -27.80 24.13 0.12
N LEU A 560 -27.10 23.14 -0.45
CA LEU A 560 -27.31 22.71 -1.83
C LEU A 560 -28.66 21.97 -1.99
N ARG A 561 -29.15 21.90 -3.22
CA ARG A 561 -30.36 21.10 -3.53
C ARG A 561 -30.09 19.62 -3.28
N LEU A 562 -31.10 18.89 -2.80
CA LEU A 562 -31.00 17.47 -2.44
C LEU A 562 -30.35 16.58 -3.52
N PRO A 563 -30.70 16.67 -4.82
CA PRO A 563 -30.05 15.87 -5.86
C PRO A 563 -28.55 16.14 -5.99
N THR A 564 -28.11 17.37 -5.73
CA THR A 564 -26.69 17.76 -5.74
C THR A 564 -25.97 17.18 -4.52
N ARG A 565 -26.62 17.18 -3.35
CA ARG A 565 -26.08 16.61 -2.10
C ARG A 565 -25.90 15.10 -2.21
N ILE A 566 -26.89 14.39 -2.73
CA ILE A 566 -26.79 12.94 -3.01
C ILE A 566 -25.68 12.67 -4.02
N ARG A 567 -25.58 13.45 -5.11
CA ARG A 567 -24.51 13.32 -6.09
C ARG A 567 -23.13 13.55 -5.46
N ASN A 568 -22.98 14.56 -4.60
CA ASN A 568 -21.75 14.84 -3.89
C ASN A 568 -21.37 13.70 -2.93
N ALA A 569 -22.33 13.16 -2.19
CA ALA A 569 -22.12 11.99 -1.33
C ALA A 569 -21.62 10.77 -2.13
N LEU A 570 -22.27 10.48 -3.27
CA LEU A 570 -21.82 9.41 -4.17
C LEU A 570 -20.43 9.69 -4.76
N HIS A 571 -20.11 10.96 -5.04
CA HIS A 571 -18.83 11.39 -5.56
C HIS A 571 -17.70 11.30 -4.52
N GLN A 572 -18.01 11.56 -3.24
CA GLN A 572 -17.12 11.33 -2.10
C GLN A 572 -16.89 9.85 -1.79
N GLY A 573 -17.60 8.95 -2.47
CA GLY A 573 -17.45 7.51 -2.29
C GLY A 573 -18.28 6.93 -1.13
N ALA A 574 -19.36 7.62 -0.73
CA ALA A 574 -20.32 7.12 0.27
C ALA A 574 -20.75 5.68 -0.05
N ARG A 575 -20.55 4.75 0.88
CA ARG A 575 -21.09 3.38 0.79
C ARG A 575 -22.59 3.38 1.05
N VAL A 576 -23.01 4.18 2.03
CA VAL A 576 -24.40 4.38 2.43
C VAL A 576 -24.72 5.88 2.50
N ILE A 577 -25.89 6.26 2.01
CA ILE A 577 -26.46 7.59 2.18
C ILE A 577 -27.74 7.44 3.02
N LEU A 578 -27.86 8.20 4.10
CA LEU A 578 -29.05 8.24 4.95
C LEU A 578 -29.75 9.59 4.75
N GLN A 579 -30.89 9.58 4.09
CA GLN A 579 -31.72 10.76 3.93
C GLN A 579 -32.78 10.79 5.03
N VAL A 580 -32.73 11.81 5.90
CA VAL A 580 -33.67 12.02 7.00
C VAL A 580 -34.86 12.82 6.49
N ASN A 581 -36.06 12.23 6.51
CA ASN A 581 -37.26 12.78 5.85
C ASN A 581 -38.29 13.37 6.82
N GLU A 582 -38.42 12.84 8.03
CA GLU A 582 -39.39 13.24 9.05
C GLU A 582 -38.75 13.32 10.43
N ASP A 583 -39.42 13.98 11.37
CA ASP A 583 -38.99 14.24 12.76
C ASP A 583 -38.66 12.92 13.51
N ASP A 584 -37.44 12.41 13.31
CA ASP A 584 -36.84 11.22 13.96
C ASP A 584 -37.57 9.87 13.78
N SER A 585 -38.62 9.79 12.96
CA SER A 585 -39.43 8.57 12.78
C SER A 585 -38.87 7.63 11.70
N ALA A 586 -38.59 8.15 10.51
CA ALA A 586 -38.21 7.38 9.34
C ALA A 586 -37.10 8.04 8.52
N LEU A 587 -36.25 7.20 7.91
CA LEU A 587 -35.24 7.64 6.96
C LEU A 587 -35.23 6.79 5.70
N THR A 588 -34.71 7.34 4.63
CA THR A 588 -34.38 6.59 3.41
C THR A 588 -32.89 6.24 3.45
N LEU A 589 -32.59 4.95 3.40
CA LEU A 589 -31.24 4.43 3.24
C LEU A 589 -31.02 4.07 1.78
N MET A 590 -29.97 4.66 1.20
CA MET A 590 -29.52 4.38 -0.15
C MET A 590 -28.16 3.70 -0.07
N THR A 591 -28.05 2.48 -0.60
CA THR A 591 -26.76 1.82 -0.81
C THR A 591 -26.32 2.05 -2.24
N ARG A 592 -25.01 2.23 -2.42
CA ARG A 592 -24.46 2.36 -3.77
C ARG A 592 -24.38 1.00 -4.48
N GLU A 593 -23.95 -0.06 -3.77
CA GLU A 593 -23.57 -1.35 -4.38
C GLU A 593 -23.94 -2.54 -3.44
N PRO A 594 -25.00 -3.33 -3.73
CA PRO A 594 -25.95 -3.13 -4.83
C PRO A 594 -26.72 -1.81 -4.65
N ALA A 595 -27.09 -1.17 -5.76
CA ALA A 595 -27.92 0.02 -5.73
C ALA A 595 -29.29 -0.36 -5.15
N SER A 596 -29.59 0.11 -3.94
CA SER A 596 -30.88 -0.13 -3.30
C SER A 596 -31.32 1.12 -2.56
N GLU A 597 -32.62 1.33 -2.51
CA GLU A 597 -33.25 2.39 -1.76
C GLU A 597 -34.33 1.75 -0.89
N GLN A 598 -34.24 1.95 0.41
CA GLN A 598 -35.16 1.38 1.38
C GLN A 598 -35.55 2.44 2.40
N GLN A 599 -36.84 2.57 2.70
CA GLN A 599 -37.29 3.31 3.88
C GLN A 599 -37.25 2.41 5.11
N LEU A 600 -36.73 2.94 6.21
CA LEU A 600 -36.72 2.24 7.49
C LEU A 600 -36.89 3.21 8.68
N PRO A 601 -37.41 2.72 9.82
CA PRO A 601 -37.44 3.49 11.06
C PRO A 601 -36.03 3.84 11.53
N VAL A 602 -35.87 5.02 12.16
CA VAL A 602 -34.56 5.45 12.71
C VAL A 602 -33.99 4.46 13.73
N SER A 603 -34.85 3.76 14.47
CA SER A 603 -34.47 2.72 15.44
C SER A 603 -33.78 1.50 14.80
N GLU A 604 -34.07 1.19 13.54
CA GLU A 604 -33.53 0.01 12.84
C GLU A 604 -32.20 0.28 12.11
N VAL A 605 -31.82 1.56 11.99
CA VAL A 605 -30.65 2.00 11.21
C VAL A 605 -29.37 1.38 11.71
N ILE A 606 -29.21 1.25 13.03
CA ILE A 606 -28.03 0.63 13.64
C ILE A 606 -27.95 -0.86 13.25
N ALA A 607 -29.05 -1.59 13.34
CA ALA A 607 -29.08 -3.00 12.96
C ALA A 607 -28.79 -3.17 11.46
N GLN A 608 -29.34 -2.28 10.62
CA GLN A 608 -29.16 -2.35 9.17
C GLN A 608 -27.73 -1.96 8.75
N LEU A 609 -27.15 -0.91 9.33
CA LEU A 609 -25.75 -0.55 9.10
C LEU A 609 -24.80 -1.65 9.59
N SER A 610 -25.10 -2.30 10.72
CA SER A 610 -24.34 -3.45 11.20
C SER A 610 -24.30 -4.56 10.14
N ARG A 611 -25.45 -4.88 9.52
CA ARG A 611 -25.52 -5.88 8.44
C ARG A 611 -24.75 -5.47 7.18
N LEU A 612 -24.82 -4.19 6.79
CA LEU A 612 -24.20 -3.68 5.56
C LEU A 612 -22.69 -3.40 5.69
N MET A 613 -22.22 -3.09 6.89
CA MET A 613 -20.88 -2.53 7.12
C MET A 613 -19.96 -3.42 7.96
N LEU A 614 -20.49 -4.40 8.71
CA LEU A 614 -19.70 -5.40 9.46
C LEU A 614 -19.42 -6.69 8.66
N VAL A 615 -19.50 -6.63 7.33
CA VAL A 615 -18.87 -7.65 6.48
C VAL A 615 -17.37 -7.28 6.37
N PRO A 616 -16.46 -8.05 6.97
CA PRO A 616 -15.02 -7.78 6.92
C PRO A 616 -14.40 -7.91 5.52
#